data_AF-A0A562UY89-F1
#
_entry.id   AF-A0A562UY89-F1
#
_cell.length_a   1.000
_cell.length_b   1.000
_cell.length_c   1.000
_cell.angle_alpha   90.00
_cell.angle_beta   90.00
_cell.angle_gamma   90.00
#
_symmetry.space_group_name_H-M   'P 1'
#
loop_
_entity.id
_entity.type
_entity.pdbx_description
1 polymer ?
#
loop_
_entity_poly.entity_id
_entity_poly.type
_entity_poly.pdbx_seq_one_letter_code
_entity_poly.pdbx_strand_id
1 'polypeptide(L)'
;MNEEPDPRLTGSRGVQRETVAISRDVPRQRGGAPRYRAVQRDTVTVTPRVGDRARGVFTAAFVTGFWNGLVVFLPILVCVIAVWWLAGRVEPVNVVVRFAGAAWLLGHDVPLGIGTGGLGLPPLLLTGAVCWRLTRAGAHTVRAIGGRDFAAVRAVTLAVTLAYTSVVTTAAFLVDSDVISVPVWRAAVHAAVLAAVFGSLGALSESGTGTVWWHRMPVWTRRGLRAGALATVLLLSVGALTAGVGIAVRGATVAEITDGFGAAGIGVGLLCLLYVPTMAVWSVAYLVGPGFAIGAGTSVRLVEVELGAVLPPFPLLGAVPTGPLDAWGTLLLGVPAAVGMFYGVAVGLRSRDLRIPQLLWTAVAAGVAVFGLLTALLAVSHGAVGGMAAVGPVVLETAGTAAVEVAVAVLLGSVLIRLFARREPE
;
A
#
# COMPACT_ATOMS: atom_id res chain seq x y z
N MET A 1 -5.29 -50.33 -18.03
CA MET A 1 -4.14 -49.54 -17.54
C MET A 1 -4.76 -48.39 -16.76
N ASN A 2 -4.87 -48.59 -15.45
CA ASN A 2 -5.59 -47.68 -14.55
C ASN A 2 -4.62 -46.58 -14.14
N GLU A 3 -4.83 -45.36 -14.61
CA GLU A 3 -4.08 -44.20 -14.14
C GLU A 3 -4.63 -43.79 -12.76
N GLU A 4 -3.80 -43.99 -11.75
CA GLU A 4 -4.03 -43.54 -10.38
C GLU A 4 -3.74 -42.02 -10.32
N PRO A 5 -4.64 -41.17 -9.79
CA PRO A 5 -4.43 -39.72 -9.81
C PRO A 5 -3.30 -39.33 -8.84
N ASP A 6 -2.40 -38.44 -9.31
CA ASP A 6 -1.28 -37.88 -8.54
C ASP A 6 -1.78 -37.24 -7.22
N PRO A 7 -1.35 -37.74 -6.04
CA PRO A 7 -1.77 -37.24 -4.73
C PRO A 7 -1.31 -35.81 -4.41
N ARG A 8 -0.46 -35.20 -5.26
CA ARG A 8 -0.02 -33.80 -5.12
C ARG A 8 -1.09 -32.78 -5.53
N LEU A 9 -2.14 -33.18 -6.24
CA LEU A 9 -3.22 -32.29 -6.69
C LEU A 9 -4.34 -32.08 -5.64
N THR A 10 -4.41 -32.91 -4.61
CA THR A 10 -5.36 -32.75 -3.50
C THR A 10 -4.73 -31.96 -2.35
N GLY A 11 -4.80 -30.64 -2.44
CA GLY A 11 -4.34 -29.69 -1.42
C GLY A 11 -5.09 -29.83 -0.08
N SER A 12 -4.66 -30.75 0.78
CA SER A 12 -5.21 -30.99 2.12
C SER A 12 -4.20 -30.60 3.23
N ARG A 13 -3.45 -29.50 3.09
CA ARG A 13 -2.72 -28.91 4.22
C ARG A 13 -3.64 -27.91 4.91
N GLY A 14 -4.22 -28.28 6.06
CA GLY A 14 -5.02 -27.37 6.89
C GLY A 14 -6.18 -28.00 7.68
N VAL A 15 -6.52 -29.27 7.45
CA VAL A 15 -7.54 -29.95 8.28
C VAL A 15 -6.84 -30.69 9.40
N GLN A 16 -7.24 -30.41 10.64
CA GLN A 16 -6.79 -31.15 11.81
C GLN A 16 -7.31 -32.60 11.66
N ARG A 17 -6.41 -33.50 11.26
CA ARG A 17 -6.68 -34.91 11.04
C ARG A 17 -6.50 -35.62 12.37
N GLU A 18 -7.58 -35.94 13.05
CA GLU A 18 -7.52 -36.79 14.22
C GLU A 18 -7.53 -38.24 13.75
N THR A 19 -6.45 -38.98 14.05
CA THR A 19 -6.34 -40.39 13.67
C THR A 19 -6.98 -41.22 14.77
N VAL A 20 -8.24 -41.61 14.57
CA VAL A 20 -8.92 -42.51 15.50
C VAL A 20 -8.62 -43.95 15.09
N ALA A 21 -7.98 -44.71 15.97
CA ALA A 21 -7.74 -46.14 15.74
C ALA A 21 -9.03 -46.92 16.03
N ILE A 22 -9.71 -47.39 14.99
CA ILE A 22 -10.88 -48.26 15.13
C ILE A 22 -10.40 -49.71 15.03
N SER A 23 -10.40 -50.44 16.16
CA SER A 23 -10.13 -51.89 16.14
C SER A 23 -11.38 -52.63 15.68
N ARG A 24 -11.41 -53.13 14.44
CA ARG A 24 -12.41 -54.10 14.01
C ARG A 24 -11.84 -55.51 14.12
N ASP A 25 -12.56 -56.41 14.79
CA ASP A 25 -12.22 -57.83 14.79
C ASP A 25 -12.67 -58.45 13.47
N VAL A 26 -11.72 -58.94 12.67
CA VAL A 26 -11.98 -59.61 11.38
C VAL A 26 -12.39 -61.08 11.66
N PRO A 27 -13.53 -61.57 11.13
CA PRO A 27 -13.94 -62.96 11.33
C PRO A 27 -12.99 -63.96 10.65
N ARG A 28 -12.73 -65.07 11.34
CA ARG A 28 -11.81 -66.16 10.95
C ARG A 28 -12.19 -66.75 9.58
N GLN A 29 -11.27 -66.72 8.62
CA GLN A 29 -11.21 -67.75 7.58
C GLN A 29 -10.36 -68.93 8.07
N ARG A 30 -10.84 -70.15 7.86
CA ARG A 30 -10.17 -71.40 8.28
C ARG A 30 -8.95 -71.64 7.38
N GLY A 31 -7.75 -71.54 7.98
CA GLY A 31 -6.49 -72.03 7.43
C GLY A 31 -5.53 -70.93 6.96
N GLY A 32 -4.59 -70.54 7.82
CA GLY A 32 -3.36 -69.83 7.39
C GLY A 32 -2.97 -68.60 8.22
N ALA A 33 -1.74 -68.67 8.78
CA ALA A 33 -0.86 -67.61 9.32
C ALA A 33 -1.24 -66.85 10.63
N PRO A 34 -0.24 -66.45 11.45
CA PRO A 34 -0.44 -65.74 12.72
C PRO A 34 -0.93 -64.29 12.55
N ARG A 35 -1.69 -63.82 13.55
CA ARG A 35 -2.36 -62.52 13.64
C ARG A 35 -1.44 -61.34 13.25
N TYR A 36 -1.71 -60.70 12.12
CA TYR A 36 -1.43 -59.27 11.97
C TYR A 36 -2.72 -58.51 12.30
N ARG A 37 -2.75 -57.81 13.44
CA ARG A 37 -3.87 -56.92 13.79
C ARG A 37 -3.75 -55.71 12.86
N ALA A 38 -4.40 -55.76 11.70
CA ALA A 38 -4.43 -54.64 10.77
C ALA A 38 -5.21 -53.49 11.44
N VAL A 39 -4.49 -52.54 12.03
CA VAL A 39 -5.07 -51.30 12.54
C VAL A 39 -5.35 -50.43 11.32
N GLN A 40 -6.57 -50.47 10.83
CA GLN A 40 -7.01 -49.55 9.79
C GLN A 40 -7.17 -48.16 10.42
N ARG A 41 -6.27 -47.25 10.05
CA ARG A 41 -6.30 -45.84 10.50
C ARG A 41 -7.16 -45.04 9.53
N ASP A 42 -8.45 -44.92 9.84
CA ASP A 42 -9.32 -44.04 9.09
C ASP A 42 -9.07 -42.59 9.53
N THR A 43 -8.76 -41.74 8.55
CA THR A 43 -8.58 -40.31 8.78
C THR A 43 -9.94 -39.64 8.73
N VAL A 44 -10.52 -39.33 9.90
CA VAL A 44 -11.77 -38.57 9.95
C VAL A 44 -11.45 -37.07 9.88
N THR A 45 -12.08 -36.36 8.96
CA THR A 45 -12.00 -34.90 8.89
C THR A 45 -13.00 -34.31 9.86
N VAL A 46 -12.53 -33.89 11.03
CA VAL A 46 -13.36 -33.20 12.03
C VAL A 46 -13.47 -31.73 11.65
N THR A 47 -14.67 -31.29 11.27
CA THR A 47 -14.95 -29.85 11.13
C THR A 47 -15.06 -29.23 12.52
N PRO A 48 -14.24 -28.22 12.87
CA PRO A 48 -14.29 -27.60 14.19
C PRO A 48 -15.66 -26.93 14.42
N ARG A 49 -16.11 -26.91 15.69
CA ARG A 49 -17.32 -26.20 16.10
C ARG A 49 -17.18 -24.70 15.79
N VAL A 50 -18.28 -24.06 15.42
CA VAL A 50 -18.31 -22.63 15.01
C VAL A 50 -17.70 -21.70 16.06
N GLY A 51 -17.95 -21.96 17.36
CA GLY A 51 -17.41 -21.16 18.47
C GLY A 51 -15.89 -21.24 18.63
N ASP A 52 -15.30 -22.42 18.45
CA ASP A 52 -13.85 -22.61 18.53
C ASP A 52 -13.14 -21.98 17.33
N ARG A 53 -13.80 -22.00 16.17
CA ARG A 53 -13.35 -21.31 14.96
C ARG A 53 -13.34 -19.79 15.16
N ALA A 54 -14.39 -19.21 15.75
CA ALA A 54 -14.45 -17.77 16.01
C ALA A 54 -13.38 -17.32 17.01
N ARG A 55 -13.20 -18.04 18.13
CA ARG A 55 -12.16 -17.76 19.12
C ARG A 55 -10.75 -17.85 18.50
N GLY A 56 -10.48 -18.89 17.71
CA GLY A 56 -9.21 -19.04 17.01
C GLY A 56 -8.90 -17.89 16.05
N VAL A 57 -9.90 -17.40 15.31
CA VAL A 57 -9.74 -16.25 14.40
C VAL A 57 -9.39 -14.98 15.17
N PHE A 58 -10.11 -14.68 16.25
CA PHE A 58 -9.84 -13.47 17.05
C PHE A 58 -8.49 -13.51 17.75
N THR A 59 -8.10 -14.64 18.34
CA THR A 59 -6.78 -14.78 18.96
C THR A 59 -5.67 -14.60 17.93
N ALA A 60 -5.79 -15.24 16.75
CA ALA A 60 -4.83 -15.06 15.67
C ALA A 60 -4.77 -13.61 15.16
N ALA A 61 -5.92 -12.96 15.01
CA ALA A 61 -6.01 -11.57 14.59
C ALA A 61 -5.40 -10.60 15.61
N PHE A 62 -5.61 -10.83 16.91
CA PHE A 62 -5.04 -9.98 17.96
C PHE A 62 -3.52 -10.14 18.04
N VAL A 63 -3.01 -11.38 18.03
CA VAL A 63 -1.57 -11.66 18.03
C VAL A 63 -0.90 -11.05 16.80
N THR A 64 -1.45 -11.26 15.61
CA THR A 64 -0.89 -10.70 14.37
C THR A 64 -1.02 -9.18 14.30
N GLY A 65 -2.15 -8.62 14.75
CA GLY A 65 -2.39 -7.17 14.81
C GLY A 65 -1.46 -6.45 15.77
N PHE A 66 -1.31 -6.96 16.99
CA PHE A 66 -0.38 -6.43 17.99
C PHE A 66 1.07 -6.54 17.52
N TRP A 67 1.48 -7.71 17.02
CA TRP A 67 2.82 -7.91 16.46
C TRP A 67 3.11 -6.94 15.32
N ASN A 68 2.14 -6.70 14.43
CA ASN A 68 2.30 -5.76 13.33
C ASN A 68 2.46 -4.31 13.80
N GLY A 69 1.68 -3.87 14.78
CA GLY A 69 1.84 -2.56 15.39
C GLY A 69 3.25 -2.41 15.98
N LEU A 70 3.67 -3.41 16.75
CA LEU A 70 4.99 -3.42 17.41
C LEU A 70 6.15 -3.35 16.42
N VAL A 71 6.10 -4.12 15.32
CA VAL A 71 7.20 -4.15 14.34
C VAL A 71 7.36 -2.83 13.58
N VAL A 72 6.30 -2.04 13.42
CA VAL A 72 6.42 -0.68 12.86
C VAL A 72 6.79 0.33 13.94
N PHE A 73 6.27 0.18 15.15
CA PHE A 73 6.50 1.10 16.27
C PHE A 73 7.94 1.04 16.81
N LEU A 74 8.54 -0.14 16.95
CA LEU A 74 9.87 -0.29 17.55
C LEU A 74 10.98 0.46 16.78
N PRO A 75 11.09 0.38 15.43
CA PRO A 75 12.05 1.20 14.70
C PRO A 75 11.85 2.70 14.91
N ILE A 76 10.60 3.17 14.98
CA ILE A 76 10.29 4.59 15.26
C ILE A 76 10.78 4.97 16.65
N LEU A 77 10.49 4.14 17.66
CA LEU A 77 10.94 4.37 19.04
C LEU A 77 12.47 4.44 19.12
N VAL A 78 13.17 3.50 18.46
CA VAL A 78 14.64 3.51 18.40
C VAL A 78 15.17 4.77 17.72
N CYS A 79 14.57 5.20 16.61
CA CYS A 79 14.96 6.45 15.94
C CYS A 79 14.73 7.67 16.84
N VAL A 80 13.60 7.77 17.54
CA VAL A 80 13.31 8.88 18.47
C VAL A 80 14.34 8.90 19.60
N ILE A 81 14.63 7.76 20.22
CA ILE A 81 15.67 7.62 21.25
C ILE A 81 17.03 8.08 20.71
N ALA A 82 17.42 7.62 19.52
CA ALA A 82 18.70 7.96 18.92
C ALA A 82 18.82 9.47 18.62
N VAL A 83 17.76 10.09 18.06
CA VAL A 83 17.74 11.53 17.78
C VAL A 83 17.89 12.34 19.06
N TRP A 84 17.16 11.99 20.12
CA TRP A 84 17.24 12.72 21.39
C TRP A 84 18.58 12.53 22.08
N TRP A 85 19.12 11.32 22.03
CA TRP A 85 20.46 11.03 22.56
C TRP A 85 21.54 11.84 21.83
N LEU A 86 21.52 11.88 20.50
CA LEU A 86 22.43 12.70 19.69
C LEU A 86 22.25 14.21 19.92
N ALA A 87 21.04 14.64 20.23
CA ALA A 87 20.73 16.03 20.58
C ALA A 87 21.07 16.38 22.04
N GLY A 88 21.63 15.45 22.83
CA GLY A 88 21.96 15.67 24.24
C GLY A 88 20.72 15.87 25.14
N ARG A 89 19.53 15.45 24.70
CA ARG A 89 18.28 15.58 25.44
C ARG A 89 18.02 14.33 26.27
N VAL A 90 17.70 14.54 27.55
CA VAL A 90 17.27 13.48 28.47
C VAL A 90 15.85 13.80 28.91
N GLU A 91 14.94 12.89 28.60
CA GLU A 91 13.50 13.06 28.82
C GLU A 91 12.93 11.80 29.47
N PRO A 92 11.84 11.91 30.25
CA PRO A 92 11.19 10.75 30.84
C PRO A 92 10.71 9.74 29.79
N VAL A 93 10.78 8.44 30.10
CA VAL A 93 10.43 7.34 29.17
C VAL A 93 9.05 7.50 28.57
N ASN A 94 8.06 7.95 29.35
CA ASN A 94 6.70 8.17 28.88
C ASN A 94 6.63 9.26 27.80
N VAL A 95 7.47 10.30 27.87
CA VAL A 95 7.53 11.37 26.87
C VAL A 95 8.13 10.83 25.57
N VAL A 96 9.25 10.10 25.66
CA VAL A 96 9.89 9.44 24.50
C VAL A 96 8.91 8.51 23.77
N VAL A 97 8.23 7.64 24.53
CA VAL A 97 7.24 6.70 23.99
C VAL A 97 6.05 7.42 23.37
N ARG A 98 5.59 8.53 23.97
CA ARG A 98 4.51 9.36 23.44
C ARG A 98 4.87 10.00 22.10
N PHE A 99 6.08 10.54 21.95
CA PHE A 99 6.55 11.07 20.67
C PHE A 99 6.67 9.99 19.59
N ALA A 100 7.19 8.82 19.93
CA ALA A 100 7.20 7.67 19.02
C ALA A 100 5.77 7.23 18.63
N GLY A 101 4.84 7.26 19.59
CA GLY A 101 3.43 6.96 19.37
C GLY A 101 2.76 7.96 18.43
N ALA A 102 3.02 9.25 18.62
CA ALA A 102 2.56 10.31 17.73
C ALA A 102 3.09 10.12 16.29
N ALA A 103 4.39 9.86 16.13
CA ALA A 103 4.99 9.56 14.84
C ALA A 103 4.39 8.30 14.18
N TRP A 104 4.09 7.27 14.97
CA TRP A 104 3.41 6.06 14.48
C TRP A 104 1.97 6.33 14.04
N LEU A 105 1.23 7.18 14.76
CA LEU A 105 -0.13 7.61 14.40
C LEU A 105 -0.16 8.47 13.12
N LEU A 106 0.86 9.28 12.85
CA LEU A 106 1.00 9.96 11.56
C LEU A 106 1.08 8.98 10.39
N GLY A 107 1.70 7.81 10.59
CA GLY A 107 1.70 6.73 9.62
C GLY A 107 0.32 6.13 9.30
N HIS A 108 -0.70 6.49 10.08
CA HIS A 108 -2.09 6.11 9.87
C HIS A 108 -2.93 7.26 9.30
N ASP A 109 -2.28 8.36 8.90
CA ASP A 109 -2.95 9.59 8.47
C ASP A 109 -3.82 10.20 9.59
N VAL A 110 -3.37 10.07 10.85
CA VAL A 110 -4.00 10.72 12.00
C VAL A 110 -3.34 12.09 12.20
N PRO A 111 -4.09 13.20 12.05
CA PRO A 111 -3.50 14.52 12.24
C PRO A 111 -3.20 14.78 13.70
N LEU A 112 -2.05 15.37 13.94
CA LEU A 112 -1.59 15.76 15.26
C LEU A 112 -1.67 17.28 15.42
N GLY A 113 -2.17 17.75 16.55
CA GLY A 113 -2.01 19.15 16.97
C GLY A 113 -0.73 19.30 17.78
N ILE A 114 0.11 20.28 17.42
CA ILE A 114 1.37 20.60 18.13
C ILE A 114 1.42 22.12 18.31
N GLY A 115 1.17 22.59 19.54
CA GLY A 115 1.09 24.02 19.83
C GLY A 115 -0.01 24.72 19.02
N THR A 116 0.33 25.77 18.27
CA THR A 116 -0.61 26.55 17.44
C THR A 116 -0.79 26.00 16.02
N GLY A 117 -0.12 24.89 15.66
CA GLY A 117 -0.16 24.31 14.33
C GLY A 117 -0.51 22.82 14.33
N GLY A 118 -0.82 22.29 13.15
CA GLY A 118 -1.10 20.88 12.96
C GLY A 118 -0.05 20.21 12.06
N LEU A 119 0.21 18.93 12.30
CA LEU A 119 0.94 18.07 11.38
C LEU A 119 0.01 16.91 11.03
N GLY A 120 -0.59 17.01 9.85
CA GLY A 120 -1.56 16.06 9.31
C GLY A 120 -1.29 15.66 7.87
N LEU A 121 -0.10 15.96 7.34
CA LEU A 121 0.39 15.40 6.08
C LEU A 121 1.00 14.02 6.38
N PRO A 122 0.54 12.92 5.77
CA PRO A 122 1.05 11.62 6.12
C PRO A 122 2.41 11.32 5.47
N PRO A 123 3.38 10.79 6.23
CA PRO A 123 4.61 10.24 5.67
C PRO A 123 4.29 8.93 4.93
N LEU A 124 4.20 8.99 3.60
CA LEU A 124 3.76 7.85 2.79
C LEU A 124 4.67 6.62 2.90
N LEU A 125 5.96 6.78 3.20
CA LEU A 125 6.84 5.62 3.43
C LEU A 125 6.40 4.82 4.66
N LEU A 126 6.08 5.54 5.74
CA LEU A 126 5.60 4.93 6.98
C LEU A 126 4.18 4.37 6.80
N THR A 127 3.31 5.10 6.10
CA THR A 127 1.96 4.64 5.75
C THR A 127 2.01 3.36 4.93
N GLY A 128 2.91 3.29 3.94
CA GLY A 128 3.16 2.10 3.15
C GLY A 128 3.64 0.91 3.99
N ALA A 129 4.50 1.14 4.99
CA ALA A 129 4.95 0.10 5.92
C ALA A 129 3.80 -0.46 6.78
N VAL A 130 2.91 0.42 7.28
CA VAL A 130 1.68 0.03 8.01
C VAL A 130 0.77 -0.80 7.11
N CYS A 131 0.47 -0.30 5.90
CA CYS A 131 -0.36 -1.00 4.93
C CYS A 131 0.20 -2.38 4.58
N TRP A 132 1.51 -2.45 4.30
CA TRP A 132 2.19 -3.71 4.03
C TRP A 132 2.07 -4.69 5.20
N ARG A 133 2.26 -4.24 6.44
CA ARG A 133 2.07 -5.11 7.63
C ARG A 133 0.64 -5.58 7.78
N LEU A 134 -0.35 -4.74 7.51
CA LEU A 134 -1.77 -5.14 7.54
C LEU A 134 -2.10 -6.20 6.48
N THR A 135 -1.51 -6.11 5.27
CA THR A 135 -1.64 -7.20 4.29
C THR A 135 -1.03 -8.52 4.80
N ARG A 136 0.09 -8.46 5.52
CA ARG A 136 0.66 -9.65 6.17
C ARG A 136 -0.24 -10.17 7.29
N ALA A 137 -0.88 -9.31 8.09
CA ALA A 137 -1.83 -9.72 9.12
C ALA A 137 -2.98 -10.55 8.54
N GLY A 138 -3.63 -10.03 7.49
CA GLY A 138 -4.72 -10.72 6.82
C GLY A 138 -4.29 -12.08 6.25
N ALA A 139 -3.13 -12.11 5.58
CA ALA A 139 -2.56 -13.33 5.02
C ALA A 139 -2.22 -14.37 6.11
N HIS A 140 -1.54 -13.96 7.18
CA HIS A 140 -1.17 -14.87 8.27
C HIS A 140 -2.40 -15.39 9.03
N THR A 141 -3.39 -14.53 9.27
CA THR A 141 -4.62 -14.92 9.98
C THR A 141 -5.45 -15.90 9.18
N VAL A 142 -5.65 -15.67 7.86
CA VAL A 142 -6.41 -16.61 7.02
C VAL A 142 -5.69 -17.95 6.86
N ARG A 143 -4.35 -17.93 6.80
CA ARG A 143 -3.52 -19.14 6.82
C ARG A 143 -3.67 -19.93 8.12
N ALA A 144 -3.59 -19.26 9.26
CA ALA A 144 -3.66 -19.89 10.57
C ALA A 144 -4.97 -20.67 10.78
N ILE A 145 -6.07 -20.17 10.21
CA ILE A 145 -7.39 -20.81 10.29
C ILE A 145 -7.69 -21.76 9.11
N GLY A 146 -6.75 -21.94 8.18
CA GLY A 146 -6.92 -22.77 6.98
C GLY A 146 -8.01 -22.27 6.02
N GLY A 147 -8.30 -20.97 6.01
CA GLY A 147 -9.40 -20.38 5.23
C GLY A 147 -9.12 -20.34 3.73
N ARG A 148 -10.05 -20.87 2.92
CA ARG A 148 -9.95 -20.92 1.44
C ARG A 148 -11.18 -20.40 0.70
N ASP A 149 -12.10 -19.76 1.42
CA ASP A 149 -13.36 -19.25 0.88
C ASP A 149 -13.59 -17.78 1.26
N PHE A 150 -14.56 -17.15 0.59
CA PHE A 150 -14.93 -15.77 0.88
C PHE A 150 -15.47 -15.57 2.32
N ALA A 151 -16.06 -16.61 2.92
CA ALA A 151 -16.55 -16.54 4.29
C ALA A 151 -15.40 -16.39 5.29
N ALA A 152 -14.32 -17.16 5.13
CA ALA A 152 -13.11 -17.02 5.92
C ALA A 152 -12.45 -15.66 5.69
N VAL A 153 -12.38 -15.17 4.45
CA VAL A 153 -11.84 -13.83 4.15
C VAL A 153 -12.62 -12.75 4.90
N ARG A 154 -13.96 -12.79 4.88
CA ARG A 154 -14.79 -11.82 5.62
C ARG A 154 -14.57 -11.90 7.13
N ALA A 155 -14.53 -13.12 7.69
CA ALA A 155 -14.30 -13.32 9.13
C ALA A 155 -12.93 -12.81 9.58
N VAL A 156 -11.88 -13.10 8.80
CA VAL A 156 -10.52 -12.60 9.05
C VAL A 156 -10.47 -11.09 8.94
N THR A 157 -11.09 -10.52 7.90
CA THR A 157 -11.14 -9.07 7.70
C THR A 157 -11.76 -8.38 8.91
N LEU A 158 -12.93 -8.86 9.36
CA LEU A 158 -13.60 -8.31 10.54
C LEU A 158 -12.73 -8.43 11.80
N ALA A 159 -12.14 -9.59 12.05
CA ALA A 159 -11.33 -9.82 13.24
C ALA A 159 -10.05 -8.96 13.26
N VAL A 160 -9.32 -8.89 12.13
CA VAL A 160 -8.13 -8.04 11.99
C VAL A 160 -8.48 -6.56 12.13
N THR A 161 -9.60 -6.13 11.53
CA THR A 161 -10.09 -4.75 11.64
C THR A 161 -10.39 -4.38 13.08
N LEU A 162 -11.18 -5.19 13.78
CA LEU A 162 -11.53 -4.93 15.18
C LEU A 162 -10.30 -4.94 16.10
N ALA A 163 -9.43 -5.94 15.95
CA ALA A 163 -8.22 -6.06 16.75
C ALA A 163 -7.28 -4.87 16.52
N TYR A 164 -6.97 -4.53 15.27
CA TYR A 164 -6.04 -3.45 14.97
C TYR A 164 -6.59 -2.07 15.34
N THR A 165 -7.89 -1.85 15.08
CA THR A 165 -8.57 -0.62 15.50
C THR A 165 -8.48 -0.43 17.01
N SER A 166 -8.66 -1.50 17.79
CA SER A 166 -8.54 -1.44 19.26
C SER A 166 -7.13 -1.02 19.71
N VAL A 167 -6.08 -1.54 19.06
CA VAL A 167 -4.68 -1.20 19.34
C VAL A 167 -4.40 0.27 19.01
N VAL A 168 -4.77 0.72 17.80
CA VAL A 168 -4.52 2.11 17.36
C VAL A 168 -5.32 3.10 18.21
N THR A 169 -6.57 2.79 18.54
CA THR A 169 -7.42 3.63 19.38
C THR A 169 -6.83 3.76 20.80
N THR A 170 -6.37 2.66 21.38
CA THR A 170 -5.71 2.67 22.69
C THR A 170 -4.42 3.50 22.65
N ALA A 171 -3.60 3.33 21.61
CA ALA A 171 -2.39 4.14 21.44
C ALA A 171 -2.72 5.63 21.30
N ALA A 172 -3.75 5.99 20.54
CA ALA A 172 -4.21 7.37 20.40
C ALA A 172 -4.62 7.99 21.74
N PHE A 173 -5.39 7.27 22.57
CA PHE A 173 -5.72 7.71 23.93
C PHE A 173 -4.50 7.91 24.83
N LEU A 174 -3.48 7.07 24.72
CA LEU A 174 -2.26 7.16 25.54
C LEU A 174 -1.32 8.29 25.09
N VAL A 175 -1.35 8.62 23.79
CA VAL A 175 -0.54 9.67 23.18
C VAL A 175 -1.14 11.06 23.40
N ASP A 176 -2.48 11.17 23.39
CA ASP A 176 -3.19 12.42 23.60
C ASP A 176 -2.79 13.11 24.92
N SER A 177 -2.51 14.42 24.83
CA SER A 177 -2.02 15.22 25.96
C SER A 177 -2.08 16.72 25.68
N ASP A 178 -1.78 17.54 26.69
CA ASP A 178 -1.73 19.01 26.55
C ASP A 178 -0.69 19.49 25.53
N VAL A 179 0.32 18.67 25.21
CA VAL A 179 1.39 19.01 24.26
C VAL A 179 1.09 18.49 22.85
N ILE A 180 0.49 17.31 22.73
CA ILE A 180 0.16 16.65 21.47
C ILE A 180 -1.32 16.29 21.49
N SER A 181 -2.11 17.00 20.69
CA SER A 181 -3.54 16.71 20.55
C SER A 181 -3.77 15.64 19.48
N VAL A 182 -4.50 14.58 19.83
CA VAL A 182 -4.83 13.47 18.94
C VAL A 182 -6.35 13.27 18.86
N PRO A 183 -6.97 13.42 17.68
CA PRO A 183 -8.39 13.12 17.50
C PRO A 183 -8.62 11.60 17.50
N VAL A 184 -8.86 11.02 18.68
CA VAL A 184 -8.94 9.56 18.89
C VAL A 184 -9.98 8.88 17.99
N TRP A 185 -11.12 9.52 17.73
CA TRP A 185 -12.13 8.97 16.83
C TRP A 185 -11.63 8.84 15.38
N ARG A 186 -10.80 9.79 14.91
CA ARG A 186 -10.17 9.71 13.58
C ARG A 186 -9.16 8.58 13.54
N ALA A 187 -8.37 8.42 14.60
CA ALA A 187 -7.43 7.30 14.72
C ALA A 187 -8.15 5.94 14.60
N ALA A 188 -9.30 5.80 15.25
CA ALA A 188 -10.14 4.60 15.14
C ALA A 188 -10.65 4.38 13.71
N VAL A 189 -11.21 5.41 13.06
CA VAL A 189 -11.75 5.31 11.70
C VAL A 189 -10.65 4.97 10.68
N HIS A 190 -9.53 5.67 10.72
CA HIS A 190 -8.41 5.44 9.80
C HIS A 190 -7.82 4.04 9.98
N ALA A 191 -7.62 3.60 11.24
CA ALA A 191 -7.17 2.24 11.53
C ALA A 191 -8.15 1.18 11.01
N ALA A 192 -9.46 1.40 11.18
CA ALA A 192 -10.49 0.49 10.70
C ALA A 192 -10.48 0.39 9.17
N VAL A 193 -10.42 1.53 8.47
CA VAL A 193 -10.37 1.55 6.99
C VAL A 193 -9.11 0.87 6.48
N LEU A 194 -7.93 1.22 7.01
CA LEU A 194 -6.66 0.62 6.60
C LEU A 194 -6.66 -0.89 6.86
N ALA A 195 -7.06 -1.33 8.06
CA ALA A 195 -7.09 -2.74 8.41
C ALA A 195 -8.12 -3.53 7.59
N ALA A 196 -9.29 -2.94 7.31
CA ALA A 196 -10.29 -3.58 6.47
C ALA A 196 -9.78 -3.75 5.04
N VAL A 197 -9.22 -2.71 4.43
CA VAL A 197 -8.72 -2.75 3.03
C VAL A 197 -7.51 -3.68 2.92
N PHE A 198 -6.44 -3.40 3.65
CA PHE A 198 -5.17 -4.12 3.51
C PHE A 198 -5.24 -5.52 4.12
N GLY A 199 -5.96 -5.70 5.23
CA GLY A 199 -6.25 -7.01 5.78
C GLY A 199 -7.05 -7.89 4.81
N SER A 200 -8.06 -7.33 4.12
CA SER A 200 -8.79 -8.03 3.05
C SER A 200 -7.89 -8.45 1.91
N LEU A 201 -7.04 -7.54 1.41
CA LEU A 201 -6.09 -7.83 0.32
C LEU A 201 -5.16 -8.99 0.69
N GLY A 202 -4.62 -8.97 1.91
CA GLY A 202 -3.84 -10.06 2.49
C GLY A 202 -4.60 -11.38 2.50
N ALA A 203 -5.79 -11.39 3.08
CA ALA A 203 -6.61 -12.59 3.19
C ALA A 203 -7.07 -13.14 1.82
N LEU A 204 -7.42 -12.26 0.87
CA LEU A 204 -7.81 -12.64 -0.50
C LEU A 204 -6.65 -13.27 -1.27
N SER A 205 -5.45 -12.68 -1.15
CA SER A 205 -4.25 -13.17 -1.83
C SER A 205 -3.83 -14.56 -1.32
N GLU A 206 -3.93 -14.77 -0.02
CA GLU A 206 -3.47 -15.99 0.63
C GLU A 206 -4.50 -17.13 0.59
N SER A 207 -5.80 -16.82 0.66
CA SER A 207 -6.86 -17.84 0.57
C SER A 207 -6.97 -18.50 -0.81
N GLY A 208 -6.33 -17.93 -1.85
CA GLY A 208 -6.46 -18.35 -3.25
C GLY A 208 -7.75 -17.88 -3.93
N THR A 209 -8.71 -17.37 -3.17
CA THR A 209 -10.01 -16.89 -3.67
C THR A 209 -9.84 -15.72 -4.65
N GLY A 210 -8.89 -14.81 -4.35
CA GLY A 210 -8.58 -13.68 -5.25
C GLY A 210 -8.03 -14.15 -6.60
N THR A 211 -7.22 -15.20 -6.62
CA THR A 211 -6.64 -15.78 -7.84
C THR A 211 -7.71 -16.40 -8.73
N VAL A 212 -8.70 -17.10 -8.13
CA VAL A 212 -9.85 -17.64 -8.87
C VAL A 212 -10.62 -16.52 -9.57
N TRP A 213 -10.90 -15.42 -8.85
CA TRP A 213 -11.61 -14.27 -9.41
C TRP A 213 -10.80 -13.57 -10.50
N TRP A 214 -9.49 -13.38 -10.27
CA TRP A 214 -8.58 -12.84 -11.26
C TRP A 214 -8.57 -13.66 -12.56
N HIS A 215 -8.54 -14.99 -12.49
CA HIS A 215 -8.54 -15.84 -13.69
C HIS A 215 -9.89 -15.88 -14.43
N ARG A 216 -11.01 -15.57 -13.77
CA ARG A 216 -12.33 -15.44 -14.42
C ARG A 216 -12.46 -14.16 -15.27
N MET A 217 -11.66 -13.14 -14.99
CA MET A 217 -11.68 -11.92 -15.79
C MET A 217 -11.20 -12.19 -17.23
N PRO A 218 -11.80 -11.54 -18.23
CA PRO A 218 -11.31 -11.60 -19.60
C PRO A 218 -9.83 -11.21 -19.70
N VAL A 219 -9.12 -11.85 -20.64
CA VAL A 219 -7.67 -11.67 -20.82
C VAL A 219 -7.31 -10.19 -21.06
N TRP A 220 -8.11 -9.48 -21.87
CA TRP A 220 -7.92 -8.06 -22.16
C TRP A 220 -8.00 -7.20 -20.88
N THR A 221 -8.93 -7.48 -19.98
CA THR A 221 -9.10 -6.75 -18.72
C THR A 221 -7.88 -6.93 -17.83
N ARG A 222 -7.43 -8.17 -17.65
CA ARG A 222 -6.25 -8.48 -16.82
C ARG A 222 -4.98 -7.83 -17.34
N ARG A 223 -4.78 -7.85 -18.66
CA ARG A 223 -3.61 -7.22 -19.29
C ARG A 223 -3.67 -5.70 -19.18
N GLY A 224 -4.86 -5.10 -19.34
CA GLY A 224 -5.07 -3.68 -19.16
C GLY A 224 -4.81 -3.23 -17.72
N LEU A 225 -5.43 -3.89 -16.74
CA LEU A 225 -5.21 -3.63 -15.31
C LEU A 225 -3.73 -3.76 -14.92
N ARG A 226 -3.03 -4.79 -15.42
CA ARG A 226 -1.58 -4.96 -15.21
C ARG A 226 -0.76 -3.84 -15.85
N ALA A 227 -1.09 -3.46 -17.09
CA ALA A 227 -0.40 -2.37 -17.79
C ALA A 227 -0.59 -1.05 -17.05
N GLY A 228 -1.81 -0.72 -16.62
CA GLY A 228 -2.08 0.50 -15.84
C GLY A 228 -1.42 0.51 -14.46
N ALA A 229 -1.40 -0.64 -13.75
CA ALA A 229 -0.68 -0.76 -12.49
C ALA A 229 0.83 -0.55 -12.65
N LEU A 230 1.43 -1.17 -13.67
CA LEU A 230 2.86 -1.00 -13.97
C LEU A 230 3.18 0.43 -14.46
N ALA A 231 2.31 1.03 -15.26
CA ALA A 231 2.43 2.43 -15.68
C ALA A 231 2.39 3.38 -14.48
N THR A 232 1.51 3.13 -13.51
CA THR A 232 1.45 3.90 -12.26
C THR A 232 2.76 3.77 -11.46
N VAL A 233 3.31 2.56 -11.34
CA VAL A 233 4.61 2.34 -10.67
C VAL A 233 5.75 3.06 -11.38
N LEU A 234 5.77 3.05 -12.72
CA LEU A 234 6.79 3.75 -13.49
C LEU A 234 6.63 5.27 -13.36
N LEU A 235 5.40 5.79 -13.40
CA LEU A 235 5.11 7.20 -13.14
C LEU A 235 5.59 7.65 -11.76
N LEU A 236 5.32 6.86 -10.72
CA LEU A 236 5.80 7.14 -9.36
C LEU A 236 7.33 7.10 -9.28
N SER A 237 7.97 6.17 -9.99
CA SER A 237 9.43 6.12 -10.10
C SER A 237 9.98 7.39 -10.75
N VAL A 238 9.36 7.87 -11.83
CA VAL A 238 9.76 9.12 -12.48
C VAL A 238 9.49 10.31 -11.57
N GLY A 239 8.34 10.37 -10.90
CA GLY A 239 8.03 11.40 -9.91
C GLY A 239 9.03 11.42 -8.75
N ALA A 240 9.49 10.26 -8.27
CA ALA A 240 10.53 10.16 -7.25
C ALA A 240 11.88 10.68 -7.76
N LEU A 241 12.25 10.37 -9.01
CA LEU A 241 13.44 10.94 -9.65
C LEU A 241 13.33 12.46 -9.78
N THR A 242 12.19 12.98 -10.24
CA THR A 242 11.94 14.43 -10.34
C THR A 242 12.03 15.12 -8.98
N ALA A 243 11.43 14.53 -7.94
CA ALA A 243 11.56 15.04 -6.57
C ALA A 243 13.02 15.03 -6.10
N GLY A 244 13.75 13.94 -6.35
CA GLY A 244 15.17 13.82 -6.01
C GLY A 244 16.05 14.85 -6.72
N VAL A 245 15.81 15.10 -8.01
CA VAL A 245 16.49 16.15 -8.78
C VAL A 245 16.17 17.53 -8.21
N GLY A 246 14.90 17.81 -7.87
CA GLY A 246 14.51 19.07 -7.24
C GLY A 246 15.23 19.31 -5.90
N ILE A 247 15.33 18.27 -5.06
CA ILE A 247 16.07 18.31 -3.79
C ILE A 247 17.57 18.52 -4.06
N ALA A 248 18.15 17.85 -5.05
CA ALA A 248 19.58 17.99 -5.37
C ALA A 248 19.92 19.39 -5.87
N VAL A 249 19.10 19.95 -6.77
CA VAL A 249 19.28 21.30 -7.33
C VAL A 249 19.12 22.36 -6.25
N ARG A 250 18.14 22.20 -5.34
CA ARG A 250 17.86 23.15 -4.25
C ARG A 250 18.45 22.71 -2.91
N GLY A 251 19.47 21.85 -2.92
CA GLY A 251 20.02 21.23 -1.72
C GLY A 251 20.53 22.23 -0.69
N ALA A 252 21.08 23.36 -1.13
CA ALA A 252 21.52 24.43 -0.23
C ALA A 252 20.36 25.04 0.58
N THR A 253 19.21 25.32 -0.06
CA THR A 253 18.03 25.83 0.64
C THR A 253 17.46 24.77 1.59
N VAL A 254 17.42 23.50 1.18
CA VAL A 254 16.97 22.40 2.04
C VAL A 254 17.88 22.26 3.26
N ALA A 255 19.19 22.37 3.08
CA ALA A 255 20.18 22.33 4.16
C ALA A 255 20.02 23.52 5.11
N GLU A 256 19.91 24.74 4.59
CA GLU A 256 19.71 25.96 5.40
C GLU A 256 18.45 25.89 6.27
N ILE A 257 17.33 25.42 5.71
CA ILE A 257 16.08 25.21 6.48
C ILE A 257 16.29 24.13 7.54
N THR A 258 17.03 23.06 7.22
CA THR A 258 17.32 21.97 8.16
C THR A 258 18.24 22.42 9.29
N ASP A 259 19.24 23.25 9.00
CA ASP A 259 20.18 23.81 9.97
C ASP A 259 19.47 24.76 10.95
N GLY A 260 18.38 25.41 10.53
CA GLY A 260 17.49 26.17 11.41
C GLY A 260 16.90 25.37 12.57
N PHE A 261 16.89 24.03 12.50
CA PHE A 261 16.47 23.14 13.59
C PHE A 261 17.58 22.78 14.58
N GLY A 262 18.82 23.23 14.33
CA GLY A 262 19.98 22.98 15.19
C GLY A 262 20.16 21.49 15.51
N ALA A 263 20.26 21.16 16.81
CA ALA A 263 20.44 19.78 17.28
C ALA A 263 19.30 18.81 16.87
N ALA A 264 18.11 19.32 16.50
CA ALA A 264 17.02 18.49 16.02
C ALA A 264 17.11 18.16 14.50
N GLY A 265 18.06 18.75 13.77
CA GLY A 265 18.19 18.63 12.31
C GLY A 265 18.32 17.18 11.82
N ILE A 266 18.98 16.30 12.57
CA ILE A 266 19.08 14.87 12.24
C ILE A 266 17.70 14.21 12.23
N GLY A 267 16.87 14.50 13.24
CA GLY A 267 15.50 13.98 13.32
C GLY A 267 14.61 14.50 12.20
N VAL A 268 14.78 15.77 11.84
CA VAL A 268 14.08 16.39 10.70
C VAL A 268 14.53 15.76 9.37
N GLY A 269 15.83 15.49 9.19
CA GLY A 269 16.35 14.78 8.01
C GLY A 269 15.78 13.37 7.88
N LEU A 270 15.72 12.60 8.98
CA LEU A 270 15.06 11.28 8.99
C LEU A 270 13.56 11.38 8.68
N LEU A 271 12.88 12.40 9.19
CA LEU A 271 11.48 12.66 8.87
C LEU A 271 11.32 12.94 7.37
N CYS A 272 12.15 13.80 6.79
CA CYS A 272 12.15 14.08 5.35
C CYS A 272 12.28 12.81 4.50
N LEU A 273 13.10 11.83 4.90
CA LEU A 273 13.18 10.54 4.20
C LEU A 273 11.84 9.80 4.17
N LEU A 274 11.03 9.89 5.23
CA LEU A 274 9.70 9.27 5.28
C LEU A 274 8.69 9.93 4.34
N TYR A 275 8.92 11.19 3.95
CA TYR A 275 8.08 11.98 3.03
C TYR A 275 8.56 11.94 1.58
N VAL A 276 9.68 11.29 1.27
CA VAL A 276 10.15 11.17 -0.13
C VAL A 276 9.07 10.55 -1.04
N PRO A 277 8.34 9.50 -0.65
CA PRO A 277 7.24 9.00 -1.49
C PRO A 277 6.08 9.98 -1.59
N THR A 278 5.83 10.82 -0.57
CA THR A 278 4.83 11.90 -0.64
C THR A 278 5.22 12.90 -1.73
N MET A 279 6.49 13.31 -1.76
CA MET A 279 7.02 14.19 -2.79
C MET A 279 6.99 13.55 -4.18
N ALA A 280 7.23 12.24 -4.30
CA ALA A 280 7.12 11.53 -5.57
C ALA A 280 5.69 11.60 -6.14
N VAL A 281 4.67 11.43 -5.29
CA VAL A 281 3.25 11.53 -5.69
C VAL A 281 2.91 12.96 -6.12
N TRP A 282 3.42 13.97 -5.42
CA TRP A 282 3.23 15.37 -5.81
C TRP A 282 3.93 15.71 -7.12
N SER A 283 5.14 15.19 -7.34
CA SER A 283 5.84 15.31 -8.62
C SER A 283 5.06 14.67 -9.76
N VAL A 284 4.34 13.56 -9.54
CA VAL A 284 3.44 13.02 -10.57
C VAL A 284 2.34 14.04 -10.90
N ALA A 285 1.72 14.69 -9.91
CA ALA A 285 0.72 15.73 -10.16
C ALA A 285 1.30 16.95 -10.92
N TYR A 286 2.54 17.31 -10.61
CA TYR A 286 3.29 18.32 -11.33
C TYR A 286 3.56 17.92 -12.79
N LEU A 287 4.01 16.69 -13.04
CA LEU A 287 4.32 16.16 -14.38
C LEU A 287 3.08 15.96 -15.26
N VAL A 288 1.95 15.61 -14.66
CA VAL A 288 0.66 15.45 -15.36
C VAL A 288 0.06 16.82 -15.72
N GLY A 289 0.40 17.88 -14.97
CA GLY A 289 0.00 19.25 -15.28
C GLY A 289 -0.80 19.97 -14.18
N PRO A 290 -1.85 19.36 -13.57
CA PRO A 290 -2.70 20.07 -12.60
C PRO A 290 -1.95 20.57 -11.36
N GLY A 291 -0.86 19.90 -10.98
CA GLY A 291 0.05 20.35 -9.94
C GLY A 291 -0.42 20.09 -8.51
N PHE A 292 0.11 20.89 -7.59
CA PHE A 292 -0.23 20.84 -6.16
C PHE A 292 -0.27 22.22 -5.52
N ALA A 293 -0.93 22.31 -4.37
CA ALA A 293 -1.08 23.54 -3.58
C ALA A 293 -0.39 23.42 -2.23
N ILE A 294 0.15 24.53 -1.73
CA ILE A 294 0.75 24.67 -0.40
C ILE A 294 0.08 25.89 0.25
N GLY A 295 -1.07 25.69 0.89
CA GLY A 295 -1.88 26.76 1.46
C GLY A 295 -2.96 27.29 0.50
N ALA A 296 -3.82 28.18 1.02
CA ALA A 296 -4.93 28.72 0.26
C ALA A 296 -4.44 29.71 -0.82
N GLY A 297 -4.97 29.59 -2.04
CA GLY A 297 -4.65 30.49 -3.15
C GLY A 297 -3.25 30.28 -3.76
N THR A 298 -2.63 29.11 -3.55
CA THR A 298 -1.34 28.77 -4.15
C THR A 298 -1.49 27.65 -5.16
N SER A 299 -0.66 27.67 -6.19
CA SER A 299 -0.63 26.65 -7.23
C SER A 299 0.81 26.43 -7.71
N VAL A 300 1.24 25.17 -7.78
CA VAL A 300 2.56 24.80 -8.31
C VAL A 300 2.36 23.87 -9.49
N ARG A 301 2.52 24.41 -10.69
CA ARG A 301 2.37 23.72 -11.99
C ARG A 301 3.62 23.91 -12.84
N LEU A 302 3.78 23.08 -13.86
CA LEU A 302 4.92 23.17 -14.79
C LEU A 302 5.01 24.51 -15.51
N VAL A 303 3.84 25.07 -15.87
CA VAL A 303 3.71 26.28 -16.70
C VAL A 303 3.46 27.53 -15.85
N GLU A 304 3.05 27.36 -14.60
CA GLU A 304 2.62 28.45 -13.72
C GLU A 304 2.90 28.11 -12.25
N VAL A 305 3.49 29.03 -11.50
CA VAL A 305 3.79 28.86 -10.08
C VAL A 305 3.35 30.11 -9.32
N GLU A 306 2.36 29.95 -8.45
CA GLU A 306 1.85 30.96 -7.51
C GLU A 306 2.09 30.46 -6.08
N LEU A 307 3.07 31.04 -5.39
CA LEU A 307 3.39 30.70 -4.00
C LEU A 307 2.88 31.80 -3.05
N GLY A 308 2.44 31.39 -1.86
CA GLY A 308 2.10 32.31 -0.78
C GLY A 308 3.35 32.93 -0.14
N ALA A 309 3.20 34.08 0.52
CA ALA A 309 4.32 34.87 1.03
C ALA A 309 5.19 34.19 2.10
N VAL A 310 4.70 33.12 2.75
CA VAL A 310 5.45 32.37 3.77
C VAL A 310 5.14 30.87 3.66
N LEU A 311 6.14 30.04 3.37
CA LEU A 311 6.01 28.58 3.42
C LEU A 311 6.31 28.06 4.83
N PRO A 312 5.65 26.97 5.29
CA PRO A 312 6.01 26.32 6.53
C PRO A 312 7.48 25.91 6.53
N PRO A 313 8.19 25.97 7.68
CA PRO A 313 9.58 25.55 7.79
C PRO A 313 9.66 24.01 7.74
N PHE A 314 9.36 23.42 6.59
CA PHE A 314 9.46 21.99 6.35
C PHE A 314 10.50 21.79 5.23
N PRO A 315 11.68 21.21 5.49
CA PRO A 315 12.80 21.27 4.55
C PRO A 315 12.50 20.79 3.13
N LEU A 316 11.63 19.79 2.96
CA LEU A 316 11.24 19.31 1.64
C LEU A 316 10.49 20.35 0.80
N LEU A 317 9.83 21.33 1.43
CA LEU A 317 9.23 22.45 0.70
C LEU A 317 10.31 23.38 0.12
N GLY A 318 11.52 23.37 0.68
CA GLY A 318 12.70 23.98 0.10
C GLY A 318 13.17 23.36 -1.22
N ALA A 319 12.53 22.29 -1.71
CA ALA A 319 12.78 21.71 -3.02
C ALA A 319 11.71 22.06 -4.08
N VAL A 320 10.62 22.73 -3.70
CA VAL A 320 9.50 23.06 -4.59
C VAL A 320 9.94 24.08 -5.67
N PRO A 321 9.52 23.95 -6.94
CA PRO A 321 9.82 24.96 -7.96
C PRO A 321 9.31 26.35 -7.54
N THR A 322 10.14 27.39 -7.69
CA THR A 322 9.77 28.78 -7.36
C THR A 322 9.37 29.61 -8.58
N GLY A 323 9.39 29.00 -9.77
CA GLY A 323 8.99 29.62 -11.02
C GLY A 323 8.71 28.54 -12.09
N PRO A 324 8.08 28.92 -13.21
CA PRO A 324 7.79 28.00 -14.30
C PRO A 324 9.08 27.45 -14.92
N LEU A 325 8.99 26.23 -15.46
CA LEU A 325 10.12 25.68 -16.21
C LEU A 325 10.28 26.37 -17.57
N ASP A 326 11.49 26.31 -18.10
CA ASP A 326 11.81 26.76 -19.45
C ASP A 326 11.17 25.85 -20.53
N ALA A 327 11.30 26.24 -21.80
CA ALA A 327 10.71 25.50 -22.91
C ALA A 327 11.16 24.02 -22.93
N TRP A 328 12.41 23.72 -22.58
CA TRP A 328 12.90 22.34 -22.49
C TRP A 328 12.27 21.58 -21.32
N GLY A 329 12.07 22.22 -20.17
CA GLY A 329 11.36 21.62 -19.05
C GLY A 329 9.88 21.31 -19.33
N THR A 330 9.22 22.02 -20.24
CA THR A 330 7.83 21.69 -20.65
C THR A 330 7.72 20.35 -21.39
N LEU A 331 8.83 19.80 -21.94
CA LEU A 331 8.84 18.44 -22.50
C LEU A 331 8.51 17.37 -21.46
N LEU A 332 8.65 17.67 -20.17
CA LEU A 332 8.24 16.78 -19.08
C LEU A 332 6.74 16.48 -19.07
N LEU A 333 5.89 17.32 -19.67
CA LEU A 333 4.47 17.02 -19.89
C LEU A 333 4.27 15.77 -20.77
N GLY A 334 5.26 15.42 -21.59
CA GLY A 334 5.21 14.21 -22.42
C GLY A 334 5.48 12.91 -21.65
N VAL A 335 5.90 12.98 -20.38
CA VAL A 335 6.29 11.80 -19.59
C VAL A 335 5.15 10.80 -19.42
N PRO A 336 3.93 11.18 -18.98
CA PRO A 336 2.85 10.20 -18.81
C PRO A 336 2.46 9.52 -20.11
N ALA A 337 2.43 10.27 -21.22
CA ALA A 337 2.20 9.72 -22.55
C ALA A 337 3.32 8.74 -22.96
N ALA A 338 4.58 9.05 -22.69
CA ALA A 338 5.71 8.16 -22.97
C ALA A 338 5.62 6.85 -22.17
N VAL A 339 5.24 6.92 -20.89
CA VAL A 339 5.00 5.75 -20.03
C VAL A 339 3.85 4.90 -20.57
N GLY A 340 2.74 5.52 -20.96
CA GLY A 340 1.62 4.83 -21.58
C GLY A 340 1.99 4.16 -22.90
N MET A 341 2.77 4.85 -23.75
CA MET A 341 3.27 4.32 -25.01
C MET A 341 4.15 3.08 -24.79
N PHE A 342 5.08 3.14 -23.83
CA PHE A 342 5.96 2.01 -23.48
C PHE A 342 5.16 0.75 -23.10
N TYR A 343 4.17 0.88 -22.22
CA TYR A 343 3.32 -0.25 -21.85
C TYR A 343 2.32 -0.64 -22.95
N GLY A 344 1.92 0.29 -23.81
CA GLY A 344 1.15 0.02 -25.03
C GLY A 344 1.90 -0.89 -26.00
N VAL A 345 3.15 -0.57 -26.29
CA VAL A 345 4.04 -1.40 -27.12
C VAL A 345 4.22 -2.79 -26.49
N ALA A 346 4.49 -2.85 -25.18
CA ALA A 346 4.62 -4.12 -24.46
C ALA A 346 3.34 -4.98 -24.52
N VAL A 347 2.16 -4.36 -24.41
CA VAL A 347 0.86 -5.03 -24.59
C VAL A 347 0.72 -5.52 -26.03
N GLY A 348 1.00 -4.68 -27.03
CA GLY A 348 0.89 -5.01 -28.45
C GLY A 348 1.76 -6.20 -28.86
N LEU A 349 2.99 -6.28 -28.33
CA LEU A 349 3.93 -7.38 -28.56
C LEU A 349 3.49 -8.68 -27.89
N ARG A 350 3.05 -8.63 -26.63
CA ARG A 350 2.71 -9.82 -25.82
C ARG A 350 1.30 -10.35 -26.06
N SER A 351 0.45 -9.60 -26.75
CA SER A 351 -0.99 -9.89 -26.85
C SER A 351 -1.45 -10.14 -28.27
N ARG A 352 -0.68 -10.87 -29.10
CA ARG A 352 -1.04 -11.08 -30.52
C ARG A 352 -2.39 -11.78 -30.73
N ASP A 353 -2.89 -12.47 -29.70
CA ASP A 353 -4.21 -13.11 -29.61
C ASP A 353 -5.39 -12.12 -29.56
N LEU A 354 -5.18 -10.87 -29.16
CA LEU A 354 -6.28 -9.89 -29.02
C LEU A 354 -6.64 -9.23 -30.35
N ARG A 355 -7.93 -9.08 -30.63
CA ARG A 355 -8.44 -8.27 -31.75
C ARG A 355 -8.33 -6.77 -31.44
N ILE A 356 -8.40 -5.91 -32.46
CA ILE A 356 -8.31 -4.44 -32.30
C ILE A 356 -9.36 -3.91 -31.30
N PRO A 357 -10.65 -4.32 -31.32
CA PRO A 357 -11.62 -3.87 -30.32
C PRO A 357 -11.26 -4.28 -28.89
N GLN A 358 -10.56 -5.40 -28.70
CA GLN A 358 -10.11 -5.84 -27.38
C GLN A 358 -8.90 -5.02 -26.89
N LEU A 359 -8.09 -4.47 -27.79
CA LEU A 359 -7.04 -3.51 -27.41
C LEU A 359 -7.63 -2.21 -26.87
N LEU A 360 -8.73 -1.73 -27.46
CA LEU A 360 -9.46 -0.58 -26.92
C LEU A 360 -9.89 -0.82 -25.47
N TRP A 361 -10.54 -1.95 -25.20
CA TRP A 361 -10.93 -2.30 -23.83
C TRP A 361 -9.75 -2.57 -22.89
N THR A 362 -8.61 -3.03 -23.43
CA THR A 362 -7.35 -3.17 -22.68
C THR A 362 -6.83 -1.80 -22.25
N ALA A 363 -6.84 -0.81 -23.15
CA ALA A 363 -6.46 0.57 -22.86
C ALA A 363 -7.41 1.24 -21.84
N VAL A 364 -8.72 1.04 -21.97
CA VAL A 364 -9.71 1.52 -20.98
C VAL A 364 -9.43 0.90 -19.60
N ALA A 365 -9.20 -0.41 -19.53
CA ALA A 365 -8.87 -1.07 -18.27
C ALA A 365 -7.54 -0.57 -17.67
N ALA A 366 -6.55 -0.20 -18.50
CA ALA A 366 -5.32 0.44 -18.03
C ALA A 366 -5.59 1.83 -17.45
N GLY A 367 -6.39 2.67 -18.13
CA GLY A 367 -6.82 3.97 -17.63
C GLY A 367 -7.57 3.87 -16.29
N VAL A 368 -8.49 2.91 -16.16
CA VAL A 368 -9.22 2.67 -14.90
C VAL A 368 -8.26 2.29 -13.75
N ALA A 369 -7.25 1.45 -14.02
CA ALA A 369 -6.26 1.10 -13.01
C ALA A 369 -5.42 2.32 -12.60
N VAL A 370 -4.96 3.13 -13.56
CA VAL A 370 -4.22 4.38 -13.28
C VAL A 370 -5.08 5.34 -12.47
N PHE A 371 -6.32 5.58 -12.89
CA PHE A 371 -7.26 6.45 -12.19
C PHE A 371 -7.46 6.02 -10.74
N GLY A 372 -7.78 4.74 -10.51
CA GLY A 372 -8.02 4.22 -9.16
C GLY A 372 -6.79 4.28 -8.26
N LEU A 373 -5.63 3.87 -8.76
CA LEU A 373 -4.39 3.86 -7.99
C LEU A 373 -3.89 5.28 -7.69
N LEU A 374 -3.86 6.17 -8.68
CA LEU A 374 -3.45 7.55 -8.48
C LEU A 374 -4.44 8.31 -7.61
N THR A 375 -5.76 8.12 -7.77
CA THR A 375 -6.74 8.75 -6.87
C THR A 375 -6.48 8.38 -5.42
N ALA A 376 -6.23 7.09 -5.13
CA ALA A 376 -5.92 6.65 -3.77
C ALA A 376 -4.62 7.27 -3.23
N LEU A 377 -3.54 7.23 -4.02
CA LEU A 377 -2.23 7.77 -3.59
C LEU A 377 -2.24 9.29 -3.44
N LEU A 378 -2.82 9.99 -4.43
CA LEU A 378 -3.00 11.43 -4.40
C LEU A 378 -3.83 11.78 -3.17
N ALA A 379 -5.04 11.24 -3.00
CA ALA A 379 -5.92 11.56 -1.88
C ALA A 379 -5.24 11.39 -0.52
N VAL A 380 -4.52 10.28 -0.30
CA VAL A 380 -3.77 10.06 0.95
C VAL A 380 -2.58 11.01 1.08
N SER A 381 -1.99 11.53 0.01
CA SER A 381 -0.88 12.51 0.08
C SER A 381 -1.29 13.96 0.38
N HIS A 382 -2.53 14.21 0.81
CA HIS A 382 -3.01 15.54 1.22
C HIS A 382 -3.01 15.66 2.74
N GLY A 383 -2.83 16.89 3.24
CA GLY A 383 -3.01 17.13 4.66
C GLY A 383 -2.77 18.58 5.05
N ALA A 384 -2.59 18.76 6.35
CA ALA A 384 -2.22 20.04 6.96
C ALA A 384 -0.76 20.03 7.41
N VAL A 385 -0.07 21.15 7.27
CA VAL A 385 1.29 21.35 7.79
C VAL A 385 1.41 22.75 8.40
N GLY A 386 1.78 22.82 9.67
CA GLY A 386 1.86 24.07 10.41
C GLY A 386 0.48 24.74 10.54
N GLY A 387 0.38 26.01 10.13
CA GLY A 387 -0.90 26.74 10.07
C GLY A 387 -1.71 26.53 8.79
N MET A 388 -1.21 25.73 7.84
CA MET A 388 -1.86 25.55 6.53
C MET A 388 -2.72 24.29 6.52
N ALA A 389 -4.02 24.45 6.28
CA ALA A 389 -5.01 23.36 6.31
C ALA A 389 -5.12 22.55 5.01
N ALA A 390 -4.63 23.09 3.88
CA ALA A 390 -4.75 22.48 2.56
C ALA A 390 -3.40 22.45 1.86
N VAL A 391 -2.69 21.34 1.99
CA VAL A 391 -1.39 21.09 1.38
C VAL A 391 -1.46 19.73 0.67
N GLY A 392 -1.31 19.73 -0.66
CA GLY A 392 -1.39 18.50 -1.46
C GLY A 392 -1.78 18.73 -2.93
N PRO A 393 -1.79 17.66 -3.74
CA PRO A 393 -2.05 17.72 -5.18
C PRO A 393 -3.50 18.06 -5.56
N VAL A 394 -3.79 18.21 -6.86
CA VAL A 394 -5.19 18.25 -7.32
C VAL A 394 -5.64 16.83 -7.64
N VAL A 395 -6.42 16.19 -6.77
CA VAL A 395 -6.71 14.72 -6.84
C VAL A 395 -7.35 14.29 -8.17
N LEU A 396 -8.61 14.69 -8.40
CA LEU A 396 -9.44 14.11 -9.47
C LEU A 396 -8.99 14.55 -10.85
N GLU A 397 -8.55 15.80 -10.99
CA GLU A 397 -8.02 16.33 -12.24
C GLU A 397 -6.73 15.62 -12.63
N THR A 398 -5.78 15.49 -11.69
CA THR A 398 -4.53 14.74 -11.94
C THR A 398 -4.79 13.29 -12.30
N ALA A 399 -5.61 12.59 -11.50
CA ALA A 399 -5.90 11.19 -11.75
C ALA A 399 -6.64 10.99 -13.09
N GLY A 400 -7.59 11.88 -13.41
CA GLY A 400 -8.35 11.86 -14.66
C GLY A 400 -7.47 12.10 -15.89
N THR A 401 -6.67 13.16 -15.87
CA THR A 401 -5.74 13.51 -16.96
C THR A 401 -4.73 12.38 -17.19
N ALA A 402 -4.07 11.90 -16.13
CA ALA A 402 -3.11 10.79 -16.24
C ALA A 402 -3.77 9.51 -16.78
N ALA A 403 -5.00 9.20 -16.36
CA ALA A 403 -5.73 8.03 -16.84
C ALA A 403 -6.05 8.12 -18.33
N VAL A 404 -6.47 9.29 -18.82
CA VAL A 404 -6.76 9.53 -20.24
C VAL A 404 -5.48 9.46 -21.06
N GLU A 405 -4.43 10.17 -20.66
CA GLU A 405 -3.13 10.18 -21.36
C GLU A 405 -2.54 8.77 -21.48
N VAL A 406 -2.51 8.03 -20.37
CA VAL A 406 -1.99 6.65 -20.37
C VAL A 406 -2.89 5.73 -21.20
N ALA A 407 -4.22 5.83 -21.10
CA ALA A 407 -5.12 4.99 -21.90
C ALA A 407 -4.94 5.23 -23.40
N VAL A 408 -4.91 6.49 -23.83
CA VAL A 408 -4.71 6.87 -25.23
C VAL A 408 -3.34 6.38 -25.72
N ALA A 409 -2.28 6.61 -24.95
CA ALA A 409 -0.93 6.20 -25.34
C ALA A 409 -0.75 4.66 -25.35
N VAL A 410 -1.40 3.94 -24.42
CA VAL A 410 -1.43 2.46 -24.43
C VAL A 410 -2.10 1.94 -25.71
N LEU A 411 -3.23 2.53 -26.10
CA LEU A 411 -3.92 2.17 -27.33
C LEU A 411 -3.02 2.42 -28.56
N LEU A 412 -2.48 3.62 -28.68
CA LEU A 412 -1.61 4.01 -29.79
C LEU A 412 -0.39 3.09 -29.89
N GLY A 413 0.34 2.87 -28.79
CA GLY A 413 1.51 1.99 -28.78
C GLY A 413 1.19 0.55 -29.15
N SER A 414 0.04 0.03 -28.68
CA SER A 414 -0.38 -1.33 -28.98
C SER A 414 -0.79 -1.54 -30.44
N VAL A 415 -1.38 -0.51 -31.08
CA VAL A 415 -1.78 -0.55 -32.49
C VAL A 415 -0.57 -0.32 -33.41
N LEU A 416 0.26 0.69 -33.13
CA LEU A 416 1.43 1.03 -33.93
C LEU A 416 2.38 -0.16 -34.06
N ILE A 417 2.75 -0.80 -32.95
CA ILE A 417 3.69 -1.93 -32.99
C ILE A 417 3.14 -3.11 -33.81
N ARG A 418 1.81 -3.28 -33.84
CA ARG A 418 1.16 -4.31 -34.66
C ARG A 418 1.11 -3.95 -36.13
N LEU A 419 1.01 -2.68 -36.47
CA LEU A 419 1.07 -2.22 -37.86
C LEU A 419 2.49 -2.42 -38.42
N PHE A 420 3.53 -2.10 -37.63
CA PHE A 420 4.91 -2.35 -38.01
C PHE A 420 5.21 -3.85 -38.13
N ALA A 421 4.77 -4.67 -37.18
CA ALA A 421 4.97 -6.12 -37.25
C ALA A 421 4.21 -6.82 -38.40
N ARG A 422 3.23 -6.16 -39.03
CA ARG A 422 2.55 -6.64 -40.25
C ARG A 422 3.25 -6.21 -41.54
N ARG A 423 4.13 -5.20 -41.47
CA ARG A 423 4.86 -4.62 -42.60
C ARG A 423 6.25 -5.23 -42.79
N GLU A 424 6.59 -6.29 -42.07
CA GLU A 424 7.70 -7.19 -42.43
C GLU A 424 7.15 -8.40 -43.23
N PRO A 425 6.89 -8.26 -44.55
CA PRO A 425 6.97 -9.37 -45.48
C PRO A 425 8.33 -9.36 -46.20
N GLU A 426 9.04 -10.49 -46.06
CA GLU A 426 10.18 -11.03 -46.83
C GLU A 426 11.43 -10.17 -47.07
#